data_AF-A0A090V5K8-F1
#
_entry.id   AF-A0A090V5K8-F1
#
_cell.length_a   1.000
_cell.length_b   1.000
_cell.length_c   1.000
_cell.angle_alpha   90.00
_cell.angle_beta   90.00
_cell.angle_gamma   90.00
#
_symmetry.space_group_name_H-M   'P 1'
#
loop_
_entity.id
_entity.type
_entity.pdbx_description
1 polymer ?
#
loop_
_entity_poly.entity_id
_entity_poly.type
_entity_poly.pdbx_seq_one_letter_code
_entity_poly.pdbx_strand_id
1 'polypeptide(L)'
;MYLYIETLKQRLDAINQLRVDRALAAMGPAFQQVYSLLPTLLHYHHPLMPGYLEGSVPRGICLYTPDENQLHYLNELELSHGLPVQESPKGELPITGLYTMGSTSSVGQSS
;
A
#
# COMPACT_ATOMS: atom_id res chain seq x y z
N MET A 1 22.94 23.64 4.82
CA MET A 1 21.52 23.66 4.41
C MET A 1 21.09 22.35 3.75
N TYR A 2 21.79 21.83 2.73
CA TYR A 2 21.50 20.53 2.10
C TYR A 2 21.52 19.33 3.07
N LEU A 3 22.58 19.21 3.89
CA LEU A 3 22.70 18.14 4.88
C LEU A 3 21.55 18.13 5.92
N TYR A 4 21.01 19.30 6.25
CA TYR A 4 19.91 19.45 7.21
C TYR A 4 18.59 18.92 6.64
N ILE A 5 18.31 19.19 5.37
CA ILE A 5 17.11 18.69 4.68
C ILE A 5 17.15 17.17 4.57
N GLU A 6 18.29 16.59 4.19
CA GLU A 6 18.43 15.12 4.11
C GLU A 6 18.26 14.45 5.48
N THR A 7 18.81 15.06 6.54
CA THR A 7 18.62 14.56 7.91
C THR A 7 17.15 14.61 8.32
N LEU A 8 16.41 15.66 7.94
CA LEU A 8 14.98 15.78 8.24
C LEU A 8 14.15 14.71 7.50
N LYS A 9 14.43 14.45 6.22
CA LYS A 9 13.78 13.38 5.45
C LYS A 9 13.97 12.03 6.11
N GLN A 10 15.22 11.67 6.43
CA GLN A 10 15.54 10.39 7.08
C GLN A 10 14.82 10.22 8.42
N ARG A 11 14.72 11.28 9.22
CA ARG A 11 13.97 11.23 10.49
C ARG A 11 12.47 11.04 10.27
N LEU A 12 11.91 11.72 9.27
CA LEU A 12 10.50 11.57 8.93
C LEU A 12 10.20 10.14 8.46
N ASP A 13 11.05 9.58 7.60
CA ASP A 13 10.94 8.21 7.12
C ASP A 13 11.04 7.21 8.27
N ALA A 14 11.98 7.39 9.19
CA ALA A 14 12.12 6.55 10.38
C ALA A 14 10.88 6.61 11.30
N ILE A 15 10.30 7.79 11.50
CA ILE A 15 9.05 7.94 12.27
C ILE A 15 7.90 7.23 11.54
N ASN A 16 7.82 7.36 10.22
CA ASN A 16 6.78 6.72 9.43
C ASN A 16 6.89 5.19 9.52
N GLN A 17 8.09 4.63 9.37
CA GLN A 17 8.34 3.21 9.53
C GLN A 17 7.89 2.70 10.90
N LEU A 18 8.28 3.39 11.96
CA LEU A 18 7.91 3.03 13.33
C LEU A 18 6.38 3.09 13.58
N ARG A 19 5.66 3.99 12.89
CA ARG A 19 4.18 4.02 12.94
C ARG A 19 3.58 2.80 12.26
N VAL A 20 4.13 2.39 11.11
CA VAL A 20 3.70 1.18 10.39
C VAL A 20 3.96 -0.06 11.25
N ASP A 21 5.15 -0.19 11.81
CA ASP A 21 5.53 -1.35 12.64
C ASP A 21 4.60 -1.50 13.86
N ARG A 22 4.29 -0.39 14.53
CA ARG A 22 3.34 -0.39 15.66
C ARG A 22 1.93 -0.76 15.24
N ALA A 23 1.46 -0.22 14.12
CA ALA A 23 0.13 -0.53 13.60
C ALA A 23 0.04 -2.02 13.25
N LEU A 24 1.05 -2.59 12.60
CA LEU A 24 1.12 -4.01 12.28
C LEU A 24 1.17 -4.87 13.55
N ALA A 25 1.99 -4.52 14.54
CA ALA A 25 2.10 -5.26 15.80
C ALA A 25 0.79 -5.28 16.60
N ALA A 26 -0.04 -4.24 16.50
CA ALA A 26 -1.35 -4.18 17.14
C ALA A 26 -2.46 -4.92 16.37
N MET A 27 -2.20 -5.31 15.11
CA MET A 27 -3.17 -5.98 14.24
C MET A 27 -2.98 -7.50 14.27
N GLY A 28 -4.08 -8.24 14.18
CA GLY A 28 -4.04 -9.67 13.90
C GLY A 28 -3.52 -9.98 12.48
N PRO A 29 -3.08 -11.22 12.21
CA PRO A 29 -2.42 -11.60 10.94
C PRO A 29 -3.28 -11.35 9.70
N ALA A 30 -4.61 -11.55 9.80
CA ALA A 30 -5.53 -11.25 8.70
C ALA A 30 -5.56 -9.75 8.36
N PHE A 31 -5.53 -8.87 9.37
CA PHE A 31 -5.51 -7.42 9.16
C PHE A 31 -4.16 -6.93 8.62
N GLN A 32 -3.05 -7.53 9.06
CA GLN A 32 -1.72 -7.22 8.50
C GLN A 32 -1.67 -7.54 7.00
N GLN A 33 -2.21 -8.69 6.59
CA GLN A 33 -2.28 -9.08 5.19
C GLN A 33 -3.14 -8.11 4.37
N VAL A 34 -4.32 -7.71 4.89
CA VAL A 34 -5.15 -6.71 4.21
C VAL A 34 -4.42 -5.37 4.12
N TYR A 35 -3.77 -4.93 5.20
CA TYR A 35 -3.02 -3.68 5.24
C TYR A 35 -1.90 -3.65 4.20
N SER A 36 -1.14 -4.74 4.06
CA SER A 36 -0.05 -4.81 3.08
C SER A 36 -0.56 -4.86 1.64
N LEU A 37 -1.72 -5.48 1.37
CA LEU A 37 -2.25 -5.62 0.01
C LEU A 37 -3.06 -4.40 -0.47
N LEU A 38 -3.60 -3.58 0.43
CA LEU A 38 -4.41 -2.39 0.07
C LEU A 38 -3.77 -1.49 -1.00
N PRO A 39 -2.47 -1.09 -0.90
CA PRO A 39 -1.81 -0.32 -1.95
C PRO A 39 -1.83 -1.01 -3.31
N THR A 40 -1.58 -2.33 -3.35
CA THR A 40 -1.60 -3.14 -4.57
C THR A 40 -2.99 -3.14 -5.21
N LEU A 41 -4.04 -3.33 -4.41
CA LEU A 41 -5.42 -3.35 -4.90
C LEU A 41 -5.81 -2.02 -5.56
N LEU A 42 -5.45 -0.89 -4.94
CA LEU A 42 -5.71 0.46 -5.46
C LEU A 42 -4.81 0.83 -6.66
N HIS A 43 -3.61 0.26 -6.72
CA HIS A 43 -2.69 0.51 -7.82
C HIS A 43 -3.16 -0.17 -9.12
N TYR A 44 -3.51 -1.46 -9.06
CA TYR A 44 -3.85 -2.25 -10.24
C TYR A 44 -5.35 -2.23 -10.58
N HIS A 45 -6.23 -2.18 -9.58
CA HIS A 45 -7.69 -2.17 -9.74
C HIS A 45 -8.17 -3.19 -10.79
N HIS A 46 -7.95 -4.48 -10.49
CA HIS A 46 -8.20 -5.59 -11.41
C HIS A 46 -9.55 -6.28 -11.14
N PRO A 47 -10.29 -6.76 -12.16
CA PRO A 47 -11.60 -7.43 -11.97
C PRO A 47 -11.63 -8.61 -11.00
N LEU A 48 -10.49 -9.28 -10.80
CA LEU A 48 -10.34 -10.42 -9.89
C LEU A 48 -9.96 -10.02 -8.47
N MET A 49 -9.63 -8.74 -8.26
CA MET A 49 -9.27 -8.22 -6.95
C MET A 49 -10.53 -7.82 -6.17
N PRO A 50 -10.55 -8.05 -4.86
CA PRO A 50 -11.66 -7.58 -4.02
C PRO A 50 -11.77 -6.05 -4.09
N GLY A 51 -13.00 -5.55 -4.09
CA GLY A 51 -13.27 -4.11 -4.18
C GLY A 51 -13.19 -3.53 -5.60
N TYR A 52 -13.03 -4.36 -6.62
CA TYR A 52 -13.14 -3.91 -8.01
C TYR A 52 -14.53 -3.33 -8.30
N LEU A 53 -14.53 -2.20 -9.01
CA LEU A 53 -15.71 -1.54 -9.51
C LEU A 53 -15.52 -1.26 -11.00
N GLU A 54 -16.52 -1.63 -11.79
CA GLU A 54 -16.54 -1.39 -13.23
C GLU A 54 -16.78 0.11 -13.51
N GLY A 55 -16.07 0.66 -14.51
CA GLY A 55 -16.20 2.06 -14.93
C GLY A 55 -14.93 2.89 -14.75
N SER A 56 -15.09 4.22 -14.73
CA SER A 56 -13.98 5.18 -14.58
C SER A 56 -13.66 5.40 -13.10
N VAL A 57 -12.90 4.47 -12.53
CA VAL A 57 -12.42 4.55 -11.14
C VAL A 57 -10.95 4.99 -11.16
N PRO A 58 -10.56 5.98 -10.33
CA PRO A 58 -9.15 6.35 -10.22
C PRO A 58 -8.33 5.17 -9.68
N ARG A 59 -7.32 4.76 -10.43
CA ARG A 59 -6.38 3.70 -10.07
C ARG A 59 -4.96 4.14 -10.36
N GLY A 60 -4.01 3.58 -9.61
CA GLY A 60 -2.60 3.88 -9.77
C GLY A 60 -2.11 4.91 -8.76
N ILE A 61 -1.10 4.50 -7.99
CA ILE A 61 -0.48 5.26 -6.90
C ILE A 61 0.89 5.77 -7.34
N CYS A 62 1.13 7.08 -7.18
CA CYS A 62 2.42 7.71 -7.45
C CYS A 62 3.55 7.04 -6.67
N LEU A 63 4.68 6.79 -7.34
CA LEU A 63 5.90 6.21 -6.75
C LEU A 63 5.66 4.86 -6.04
N TYR A 64 4.62 4.14 -6.43
CA TYR A 64 4.36 2.81 -5.90
C TYR A 64 5.39 1.80 -6.40
N THR A 65 5.98 1.07 -5.46
CA THR A 65 6.88 -0.06 -5.73
C THR A 65 6.36 -1.27 -4.96
N PRO A 66 5.98 -2.36 -5.64
CA PRO A 66 5.48 -3.54 -4.96
C PRO A 66 6.58 -4.23 -4.15
N ASP A 67 6.23 -4.79 -2.99
CA ASP A 67 7.10 -5.66 -2.20
C ASP A 67 7.05 -7.13 -2.69
N GLU A 68 7.91 -7.99 -2.13
CA GLU A 68 7.99 -9.40 -2.53
C GLU A 68 6.66 -10.16 -2.31
N ASN A 69 5.94 -9.87 -1.23
CA ASN A 69 4.67 -10.53 -0.91
C ASN A 69 3.56 -10.08 -1.88
N GLN A 70 3.55 -8.79 -2.21
CA GLN A 70 2.63 -8.20 -3.19
C GLN A 70 2.92 -8.75 -4.59
N LEU A 71 4.19 -8.88 -4.99
CA LEU A 71 4.58 -9.50 -6.25
C LEU A 71 4.14 -10.97 -6.31
N HIS A 72 4.33 -11.72 -5.22
CA HIS A 72 3.85 -13.10 -5.14
C HIS A 72 2.34 -13.18 -5.34
N TYR A 73 1.57 -12.32 -4.66
CA TYR A 73 0.12 -12.26 -4.81
C TYR A 73 -0.31 -11.94 -6.25
N LEU A 74 0.36 -10.98 -6.90
CA LEU A 74 0.09 -10.63 -8.30
C LEU A 74 0.37 -11.81 -9.24
N ASN A 75 1.52 -12.46 -9.08
CA ASN A 75 1.90 -13.62 -9.89
C ASN A 75 0.91 -14.78 -9.71
N GLU A 76 0.48 -15.06 -8.48
CA GLU A 76 -0.53 -16.09 -8.21
C GLU A 76 -1.86 -15.77 -8.88
N LEU A 77 -2.30 -14.50 -8.85
CA LEU A 77 -3.51 -14.07 -9.55
C LEU A 77 -3.41 -14.24 -11.06
N GLU A 78 -2.26 -13.91 -11.66
CA GLU A 78 -2.03 -14.11 -13.09
C GLU A 78 -2.03 -15.60 -13.46
N LEU A 79 -1.37 -16.43 -12.68
CA LEU A 79 -1.28 -17.88 -12.89
C LEU A 79 -2.62 -18.58 -12.75
N SER A 80 -3.41 -18.20 -11.75
CA SER A 80 -4.69 -18.85 -11.44
C SER A 80 -5.81 -18.49 -12.41
N HIS A 81 -5.75 -17.30 -13.01
CA HIS A 81 -6.87 -16.77 -13.80
C HIS A 81 -6.51 -16.40 -15.25
N GLY A 82 -5.24 -16.49 -15.64
CA GLY A 82 -4.78 -16.33 -17.03
C GLY A 82 -4.97 -14.94 -17.62
N LEU A 83 -5.28 -13.94 -16.79
CA LEU A 83 -5.37 -12.53 -17.17
C LEU A 83 -4.11 -11.82 -16.67
N PRO A 84 -3.35 -11.15 -17.56
CA PRO A 84 -2.21 -10.35 -17.11
C PRO A 84 -2.74 -9.22 -16.24
N VAL A 85 -2.09 -8.98 -15.11
CA VAL A 85 -2.34 -7.79 -14.32
C VAL A 85 -2.01 -6.61 -15.23
N GLN A 86 -3.01 -5.78 -15.53
CA GLN A 86 -2.83 -4.64 -16.43
C GLN A 86 -1.64 -3.80 -15.98
N GLU A 87 -0.75 -3.47 -16.93
CA GLU A 87 0.38 -2.58 -16.67
C GLU A 87 -0.12 -1.31 -15.98
N SER A 88 0.65 -0.85 -14.98
CA SER A 88 0.40 0.40 -14.27
C SER A 88 0.04 1.52 -15.26
N PRO A 89 -0.95 2.38 -14.95
CA PRO A 89 -1.34 3.46 -15.85
C PRO A 89 -0.12 4.29 -16.27
N LYS A 90 0.17 4.34 -17.57
CA LYS A 90 1.26 5.19 -18.10
C LYS A 90 0.77 6.64 -18.11
N GLY A 91 1.31 7.48 -17.23
CA GLY A 91 0.97 8.90 -17.15
C GLY A 91 0.94 9.44 -15.71
N GLU A 92 0.25 10.56 -15.51
CA GLU A 92 -0.01 11.09 -14.17
C GLU A 92 -0.95 10.13 -13.42
N LEU A 93 -0.44 9.56 -12.33
CA LEU A 93 -1.19 8.63 -11.49
C LEU A 93 -2.12 9.44 -10.57
N PRO A 94 -3.43 9.13 -10.53
CA PRO A 94 -4.41 9.95 -9.83
C PRO A 94 -4.29 9.89 -8.30
N ILE A 95 -3.66 8.86 -7.74
CA ILE A 95 -3.50 8.70 -6.29
C ILE A 95 -2.10 9.17 -5.86
N THR A 96 -2.01 10.37 -5.31
CA THR A 96 -0.72 10.96 -4.89
C THR A 96 -0.21 10.43 -3.54
N GLY A 97 -1.09 9.87 -2.71
CA GLY A 97 -0.71 9.33 -1.41
C GLY A 97 -1.85 8.54 -0.77
N LEU A 98 -1.47 7.56 0.04
CA LEU A 98 -2.40 6.75 0.84
C LEU A 98 -2.16 7.04 2.32
N TYR A 99 -3.25 7.29 3.05
CA TYR A 99 -3.22 7.55 4.48
C TYR A 99 -4.18 6.61 5.17
N THR A 100 -3.72 5.96 6.24
CA THR A 100 -4.55 5.11 7.08
C THR A 100 -4.92 5.88 8.34
N MET A 101 -6.19 5.83 8.70
CA MET A 101 -6.73 6.49 9.89
C MET A 101 -7.27 5.43 10.85
N GLY A 102 -6.95 5.55 12.14
CA GLY A 102 -7.40 4.60 13.16
C GLY A 102 -6.65 4.73 14.48
N SER A 103 -7.26 4.25 15.56
CA SER A 103 -6.69 4.25 16.92
C SER A 103 -5.51 3.28 17.10
N THR A 104 -5.22 2.44 16.10
CA THR A 104 -4.11 1.47 16.07
C THR A 104 -2.72 2.11 16.13
N SER A 105 -2.60 3.41 15.82
CA SER A 105 -1.35 4.16 15.99
C SER A 105 -1.35 5.11 17.21
N SER A 106 -2.45 5.14 17.97
CA SER A 106 -2.51 5.94 19.20
C SER A 106 -1.83 5.19 20.35
N VAL A 107 -1.00 5.90 21.11
CA VAL A 107 -0.27 5.38 22.29
C VAL A 107 -1.21 4.88 23.41
N GLY A 108 -2.53 4.95 23.23
CA GLY A 108 -3.54 4.61 24.25
C GLY A 108 -4.27 3.27 24.08
N GLN A 109 -3.90 2.41 23.13
CA GLN A 109 -4.51 1.07 23.00
C GLN A 109 -3.52 -0.01 23.47
N SER A 110 -3.36 -0.09 24.78
CA SER A 110 -2.93 -1.28 25.50
C SER A 110 -4.15 -1.78 26.27
N SER A 111 -4.71 -2.92 25.87
CA SER A 111 -5.60 -3.71 26.73
C SER A 111 -4.78 -4.71 27.54
#